data_AF-A0A6N6NPZ0-F1
#
_entry.id   AF-A0A6N6NPZ0-F1
#
_cell.length_a   1.000
_cell.length_b   1.000
_cell.length_c   1.000
_cell.angle_alpha   90.00
_cell.angle_beta   90.00
_cell.angle_gamma   90.00
#
_symmetry.space_group_name_H-M   'P 1'
#
loop_
_entity.id
_entity.type
_entity.pdbx_description
1 polymer ?
#
loop_
_entity_poly.entity_id
_entity_poly.type
_entity_poly.pdbx_seq_one_letter_code
_entity_poly.pdbx_strand_id
1 'polypeptide(L)'
;MAFGFYFDMTRCIGCRACQVACKDKNRLEVGTLYRNVKSYTVGTFPNVKSYSYSGSCNHCENPICLANCPTGAISKAEDGTVVQDQSKCIGCRMCVMSCPYGHPQYFPEKGVSGKCDGCYGLRANGDQPACVAGCPNRALDAGDVDELRKKYGNDLDKGTIVVLPSPDLTQPNLLVKTKDLAFDSSAVELTW
;
A
#
# COMPACT_ATOMS: atom_id res chain seq x y z
N MET A 1 6.40 17.81 3.51
CA MET A 1 6.97 16.46 3.46
C MET A 1 5.81 15.48 3.39
N ALA A 2 5.88 14.53 2.48
CA ALA A 2 4.82 13.55 2.25
C ALA A 2 5.45 12.16 2.19
N PHE A 3 5.36 11.39 3.28
CA PHE A 3 5.79 10.01 3.29
C PHE A 3 4.97 9.17 2.30
N GLY A 4 5.68 8.39 1.47
CA GLY A 4 5.07 7.50 0.52
C GLY A 4 5.94 6.29 0.19
N PHE A 5 5.39 5.43 -0.68
CA PHE A 5 6.09 4.26 -1.20
C PHE A 5 6.40 4.43 -2.68
N TYR A 6 7.53 3.88 -3.11
CA TYR A 6 7.82 3.59 -4.50
C TYR A 6 7.67 2.09 -4.76
N PHE A 7 7.06 1.73 -5.89
CA PHE A 7 6.88 0.36 -6.33
C PHE A 7 7.31 0.18 -7.79
N ASP A 8 8.32 -0.65 -8.01
CA ASP A 8 8.76 -1.06 -9.34
C ASP A 8 8.03 -2.32 -9.79
N MET A 9 6.93 -2.14 -10.53
CA MET A 9 6.15 -3.24 -11.06
C MET A 9 6.95 -4.07 -12.08
N THR A 10 7.96 -3.48 -12.74
CA THR A 10 8.83 -4.16 -13.71
C THR A 10 9.72 -5.22 -13.06
N ARG A 11 10.07 -5.02 -11.78
CA ARG A 11 10.90 -5.93 -10.97
C ARG A 11 10.11 -6.86 -10.07
N CYS A 12 8.85 -6.54 -9.77
CA CYS A 12 8.03 -7.35 -8.89
C CYS A 12 7.60 -8.67 -9.57
N ILE A 13 7.95 -9.79 -8.93
CA ILE A 13 7.56 -11.15 -9.37
C ILE A 13 6.43 -11.76 -8.52
N GLY A 14 5.84 -10.99 -7.60
CA GLY A 14 4.73 -11.48 -6.79
C GLY A 14 5.11 -12.47 -5.68
N CYS A 15 6.38 -12.55 -5.28
CA CYS A 15 6.88 -13.55 -4.31
C CYS A 15 6.32 -13.46 -2.87
N ARG A 16 5.55 -12.42 -2.53
CA ARG A 16 4.95 -12.20 -1.20
C ARG A 16 5.94 -12.04 -0.01
N ALA A 17 7.24 -11.93 -0.26
CA ALA A 17 8.23 -11.71 0.82
C ALA A 17 7.96 -10.41 1.61
N CYS A 18 7.63 -9.31 0.93
CA CYS A 18 7.27 -8.04 1.56
C CYS A 18 6.02 -8.12 2.45
N GLN A 19 5.10 -9.04 2.12
CA GLN A 19 3.90 -9.31 2.90
C GLN A 19 4.25 -10.06 4.18
N VAL A 20 5.10 -11.10 4.09
CA VAL A 20 5.59 -11.85 5.26
C VAL A 20 6.39 -10.94 6.18
N ALA A 21 7.31 -10.14 5.66
CA ALA A 21 8.10 -9.20 6.47
C ALA A 21 7.22 -8.15 7.18
N CYS A 22 6.21 -7.62 6.49
CA CYS A 22 5.25 -6.68 7.08
C CYS A 22 4.44 -7.35 8.20
N LYS A 23 4.00 -8.59 7.97
CA LYS A 23 3.24 -9.38 8.92
C LYS A 23 4.04 -9.68 10.18
N ASP A 24 5.27 -10.15 10.02
CA ASP A 24 6.18 -10.47 11.12
C ASP A 24 6.48 -9.24 11.99
N LYS A 25 6.94 -8.14 11.37
CA LYS A 25 7.21 -6.87 12.07
C LYS A 25 6.02 -6.38 12.88
N ASN A 26 4.81 -6.51 12.36
CA ASN A 26 3.59 -6.00 13.00
C ASN A 26 2.86 -7.05 13.86
N ARG A 27 3.38 -8.28 13.95
CA ARG A 27 2.75 -9.41 14.66
C ARG A 27 1.28 -9.59 14.26
N LEU A 28 1.01 -9.58 12.95
CA LEU A 28 -0.36 -9.73 12.44
C LEU A 28 -0.79 -11.20 12.48
N GLU A 29 -2.06 -11.44 12.78
CA GLU A 29 -2.66 -12.78 12.81
C GLU A 29 -2.80 -13.40 11.40
N VAL A 30 -3.08 -14.70 11.35
CA VAL A 30 -3.47 -15.40 10.10
C VAL A 30 -4.63 -14.65 9.43
N GLY A 31 -4.57 -14.51 8.10
CA GLY A 31 -5.55 -13.75 7.31
C GLY A 31 -5.39 -12.23 7.30
N THR A 32 -4.70 -11.64 8.28
CA THR A 32 -4.52 -10.18 8.36
C THR A 32 -3.28 -9.71 7.62
N LEU A 33 -3.44 -8.78 6.68
CA LEU A 33 -2.36 -8.25 5.85
C LEU A 33 -2.42 -6.71 5.77
N TYR A 34 -1.35 -6.04 6.20
CA TYR A 34 -1.18 -4.59 5.97
C TYR A 34 -0.55 -4.23 4.62
N ARG A 35 0.26 -5.15 4.09
CA ARG A 35 0.74 -5.11 2.71
C ARG A 35 0.28 -6.39 2.03
N ASN A 36 -0.38 -6.26 0.89
CA ASN A 36 -0.91 -7.39 0.13
C ASN A 36 -0.27 -7.43 -1.26
N VAL A 37 -0.01 -8.63 -1.77
CA VAL A 37 0.48 -8.87 -3.12
C VAL A 37 -0.56 -9.66 -3.90
N LYS A 38 -1.09 -9.04 -4.94
CA LYS A 38 -2.02 -9.65 -5.89
C LYS A 38 -1.34 -9.82 -7.24
N SER A 39 -1.67 -10.89 -7.94
CA SER A 39 -1.18 -11.17 -9.30
C SER A 39 -2.35 -11.20 -10.25
N TYR A 40 -2.11 -10.75 -11.48
CA TYR A 40 -3.12 -10.61 -12.51
C TYR A 40 -2.61 -11.20 -13.82
N THR A 41 -3.53 -11.75 -14.61
CA THR A 41 -3.27 -12.15 -16.00
C THR A 41 -4.03 -11.27 -16.97
N VAL A 42 -3.45 -11.08 -18.14
CA VAL A 42 -4.05 -10.36 -19.28
C VAL A 42 -3.85 -11.16 -20.56
N GLY A 43 -4.71 -10.91 -21.54
CA GLY A 43 -4.71 -11.65 -22.80
C GLY A 43 -5.38 -13.02 -22.71
N THR A 44 -5.33 -13.76 -23.81
CA THR A 44 -6.00 -15.06 -23.97
C THR A 44 -5.00 -16.11 -24.45
N PHE A 45 -5.27 -17.39 -24.16
CA PHE A 45 -4.43 -18.50 -24.60
C PHE A 45 -4.22 -18.49 -26.13
N PRO A 46 -2.99 -18.68 -26.64
CA PRO A 46 -1.74 -19.00 -25.91
C PRO A 46 -0.91 -17.80 -25.43
N ASN A 47 -1.38 -16.56 -25.66
CA ASN A 47 -0.64 -15.31 -25.42
C ASN A 47 -1.00 -14.66 -24.07
N VAL A 48 -0.97 -15.45 -22.99
CA VAL A 48 -1.24 -14.93 -21.64
C VAL A 48 0.00 -14.27 -21.06
N LYS A 49 -0.16 -13.10 -20.46
CA LYS A 49 0.90 -12.40 -19.71
C LYS A 49 0.44 -12.15 -18.28
N SER A 50 1.38 -11.93 -17.37
CA SER A 50 1.07 -11.64 -15.97
C SER A 50 1.88 -10.49 -15.38
N TYR A 51 1.31 -9.85 -14.38
CA TYR A 51 1.98 -8.88 -13.53
C TYR A 51 1.49 -9.01 -12.09
N SER A 52 2.24 -8.42 -11.16
CA SER A 52 1.87 -8.40 -9.74
C SER A 52 1.89 -6.98 -9.21
N TYR A 53 0.96 -6.69 -8.31
CA TYR A 53 0.87 -5.43 -7.58
C TYR A 53 1.09 -5.67 -6.09
N SER A 54 1.99 -4.90 -5.46
CA SER A 54 2.23 -4.93 -4.02
C SER A 54 1.77 -3.63 -3.36
N GLY A 55 0.56 -3.65 -2.79
CA GLY A 55 -0.06 -2.48 -2.17
C GLY A 55 -0.03 -2.51 -0.65
N SER A 56 0.20 -1.35 -0.03
CA SER A 56 -0.05 -1.06 1.39
C SER A 56 -0.69 0.32 1.50
N CYS A 57 -1.07 0.77 2.71
CA CYS A 57 -1.59 2.14 2.90
C CYS A 57 -0.76 3.17 2.12
N ASN A 58 -1.42 3.95 1.27
CA ASN A 58 -0.79 4.94 0.43
C ASN A 58 -0.48 6.24 1.17
N HIS A 59 -0.77 6.32 2.48
CA HIS A 59 -0.59 7.53 3.31
C HIS A 59 -1.03 8.81 2.59
N CYS A 60 -2.23 8.77 1.98
CA CYS A 60 -2.69 9.72 0.98
C CYS A 60 -2.65 11.18 1.45
N GLU A 61 -2.55 12.11 0.49
CA GLU A 61 -2.60 13.53 0.78
C GLU A 61 -3.99 13.97 1.24
N ASN A 62 -5.06 13.37 0.69
CA ASN A 62 -6.43 13.54 1.17
C ASN A 62 -6.99 12.19 1.68
N PRO A 63 -6.61 11.75 2.90
CA PRO A 63 -7.02 10.45 3.41
C PRO A 63 -8.49 10.45 3.82
N ILE A 64 -9.35 9.83 3.01
CA ILE A 64 -10.78 9.62 3.32
C ILE A 64 -10.97 8.85 4.64
N CYS A 65 -10.05 7.93 4.97
CA CYS A 65 -10.11 7.20 6.23
C CYS A 65 -9.92 8.10 7.47
N LEU A 66 -9.15 9.18 7.34
CA LEU A 66 -9.00 10.21 8.37
C LEU A 66 -10.29 11.02 8.49
N ALA A 67 -10.79 11.55 7.37
CA ALA A 67 -12.01 12.37 7.33
C ALA A 67 -13.24 11.65 7.93
N ASN A 68 -13.32 10.32 7.77
CA ASN A 68 -14.44 9.52 8.25
C ASN A 68 -14.22 8.90 9.64
N CYS A 69 -13.15 9.26 10.37
CA CYS A 69 -12.90 8.73 11.70
C CYS A 69 -13.61 9.59 12.77
N PRO A 70 -14.69 9.09 13.42
CA PRO A 70 -15.51 9.92 14.32
C PRO A 70 -14.82 10.25 15.65
N THR A 71 -13.80 9.49 16.04
CA THR A 71 -13.11 9.65 17.33
C THR A 71 -11.77 10.37 17.22
N GLY A 72 -11.35 10.75 16.01
CA GLY A 72 -10.01 11.31 15.78
C GLY A 72 -8.89 10.31 16.06
N ALA A 73 -9.15 9.00 15.91
CA ALA A 73 -8.14 7.96 16.06
C ALA A 73 -7.13 7.95 14.90
N ILE A 74 -7.43 8.55 13.75
CA ILE A 74 -6.53 8.65 12.60
C ILE A 74 -6.09 10.10 12.44
N SER A 75 -4.80 10.32 12.22
CA SER A 75 -4.20 11.64 12.02
C SER A 75 -3.04 11.58 11.02
N LYS A 76 -2.58 12.72 10.50
CA LYS A 76 -1.30 12.84 9.79
C LYS A 76 -0.20 13.24 10.77
N ALA A 77 0.91 12.52 10.76
CA ALA A 77 2.14 12.90 11.44
C ALA A 77 2.88 14.00 10.68
N GLU A 78 3.93 14.55 11.29
CA GLU A 78 4.73 15.65 10.73
C GLU A 78 5.39 15.30 9.38
N ASP A 79 5.81 14.04 9.20
CA ASP A 79 6.38 13.52 7.96
C ASP A 79 5.33 13.17 6.89
N GLY A 80 4.05 13.46 7.14
CA GLY A 80 2.92 13.12 6.26
C GLY A 80 2.40 11.69 6.42
N THR A 81 2.99 10.87 7.29
CA THR A 81 2.48 9.52 7.57
C THR A 81 1.09 9.61 8.18
N VAL A 82 0.10 9.07 7.49
CA VAL A 82 -1.21 8.82 8.12
C VAL A 82 -1.00 7.74 9.19
N VAL A 83 -1.21 8.04 10.47
CA VAL A 83 -1.04 7.13 11.61
C VAL A 83 -2.39 6.86 12.28
N GLN A 84 -2.44 5.86 13.17
CA GLN A 84 -3.64 5.53 13.91
C GLN A 84 -3.33 5.26 15.39
N ASP A 85 -4.00 6.00 16.27
CA ASP A 85 -4.01 5.80 17.71
C ASP A 85 -5.05 4.72 18.05
N GLN A 86 -4.56 3.56 18.48
CA GLN A 86 -5.41 2.42 18.82
C GLN A 86 -6.27 2.68 20.07
N SER A 87 -5.81 3.54 20.99
CA SER A 87 -6.54 3.84 22.24
C SER A 87 -7.84 4.61 22.00
N LYS A 88 -7.94 5.33 20.88
CA LYS A 88 -9.13 6.10 20.47
C LYS A 88 -10.03 5.33 19.51
N CYS A 89 -9.61 4.15 19.05
CA CYS A 89 -10.37 3.39 18.07
C CYS A 89 -11.55 2.67 18.75
N ILE A 90 -12.77 2.97 18.30
CA ILE A 90 -14.00 2.32 18.81
C ILE A 90 -14.49 1.17 17.91
N GLY A 91 -13.68 0.73 16.95
CA GLY A 91 -14.04 -0.41 16.10
C GLY A 91 -15.18 -0.17 15.10
N CYS A 92 -15.59 1.07 14.84
CA CYS A 92 -16.74 1.39 13.96
C CYS A 92 -16.55 1.02 12.48
N ARG A 93 -15.33 0.65 12.06
CA ARG A 93 -14.97 0.19 10.71
C ARG A 93 -15.17 1.20 9.58
N MET A 94 -15.51 2.46 9.87
CA MET A 94 -15.66 3.50 8.84
C MET A 94 -14.42 3.64 7.96
N CYS A 95 -13.22 3.59 8.55
CA CYS A 95 -11.97 3.62 7.80
C CYS A 95 -11.76 2.40 6.88
N VAL A 96 -12.23 1.23 7.30
CA VAL A 96 -12.17 -0.02 6.51
C VAL A 96 -13.11 0.08 5.31
N MET A 97 -14.32 0.60 5.52
CA MET A 97 -15.34 0.73 4.47
C MET A 97 -15.06 1.88 3.50
N SER A 98 -14.38 2.94 3.94
CA SER A 98 -14.19 4.15 3.13
C SER A 98 -12.89 4.20 2.34
N CYS A 99 -11.89 3.38 2.67
CA CYS A 99 -10.63 3.39 1.95
C CYS A 99 -10.81 2.75 0.57
N PRO A 100 -10.65 3.48 -0.54
CA PRO A 100 -10.91 2.94 -1.88
C PRO A 100 -9.91 1.83 -2.25
N TYR A 101 -8.77 1.76 -1.56
CA TYR A 101 -7.73 0.76 -1.77
C TYR A 101 -7.85 -0.47 -0.84
N GLY A 102 -8.83 -0.48 0.07
CA GLY A 102 -9.06 -1.60 0.99
C GLY A 102 -7.91 -1.89 1.98
N HIS A 103 -7.12 -0.88 2.35
CA HIS A 103 -5.92 -1.09 3.18
C HIS A 103 -6.19 -1.25 4.69
N PRO A 104 -7.05 -0.44 5.34
CA PRO A 104 -7.37 -0.67 6.74
C PRO A 104 -8.05 -2.02 6.95
N GLN A 105 -7.62 -2.74 7.98
CA GLN A 105 -8.12 -4.06 8.35
C GLN A 105 -8.84 -3.96 9.69
N TYR A 106 -9.93 -4.71 9.86
CA TYR A 106 -10.58 -4.87 11.15
C TYR A 106 -10.00 -6.08 11.90
N PHE A 107 -9.81 -5.95 13.21
CA PHE A 107 -9.34 -7.01 14.09
C PHE A 107 -10.49 -7.47 15.00
N PRO A 108 -11.23 -8.53 14.63
CA PRO A 108 -12.37 -9.02 15.40
C PRO A 108 -12.03 -9.30 16.86
N GLU A 109 -10.89 -9.96 17.10
CA GLU A 109 -10.43 -10.34 18.44
C GLU A 109 -10.13 -9.15 19.35
N LYS A 110 -9.80 -7.98 18.77
CA LYS A 110 -9.45 -6.77 19.52
C LYS A 110 -10.57 -5.72 19.52
N GLY A 111 -11.63 -5.91 18.73
CA GLY A 111 -12.69 -4.92 18.58
C GLY A 111 -12.26 -3.60 17.95
N VAL A 112 -11.09 -3.54 17.28
CA VAL A 112 -10.52 -2.31 16.71
C VAL A 112 -10.08 -2.51 15.26
N SER A 113 -9.82 -1.41 14.54
CA SER A 113 -9.23 -1.46 13.20
C SER A 113 -7.75 -1.07 13.25
N GLY A 114 -6.97 -1.53 12.29
CA GLY A 114 -5.58 -1.11 12.12
C GLY A 114 -5.19 -1.04 10.66
N LYS A 115 -4.07 -0.39 10.38
CA LYS A 115 -3.54 -0.22 9.02
C LYS A 115 -2.02 -0.07 9.07
N CYS A 116 -1.39 -0.17 7.90
CA CYS A 116 0.03 0.17 7.76
C CYS A 116 0.31 1.58 8.33
N ASP A 117 1.37 1.65 9.15
CA ASP A 117 1.91 2.85 9.79
C ASP A 117 3.16 3.38 9.07
N GLY A 118 3.45 2.86 7.87
CA GLY A 118 4.69 3.17 7.16
C GLY A 118 5.95 2.68 7.90
N CYS A 119 5.81 1.78 8.89
CA CYS A 119 6.86 1.45 9.86
C CYS A 119 7.45 2.68 10.56
N TYR A 120 6.60 3.63 10.96
CA TYR A 120 6.98 4.90 11.59
C TYR A 120 8.06 4.75 12.68
N GLY A 121 7.89 3.78 13.59
CA GLY A 121 8.86 3.53 14.65
C GLY A 121 10.23 3.01 14.17
N LEU A 122 10.28 2.22 13.09
CA LEU A 122 11.55 1.80 12.50
C LEU A 122 12.26 2.98 11.83
N ARG A 123 11.50 3.78 11.06
CA ARG A 123 12.05 4.97 10.38
C ARG A 123 12.58 6.01 11.36
N ALA A 124 11.92 6.20 12.50
CA ALA A 124 12.41 7.07 13.57
C ALA A 124 13.80 6.65 14.11
N ASN A 125 14.16 5.38 13.97
CA ASN A 125 15.47 4.83 14.35
C ASN A 125 16.47 4.77 13.18
N GLY A 126 16.11 5.29 12.00
CA GLY A 126 16.95 5.24 10.80
C GLY A 126 16.82 3.95 9.98
N ASP A 127 15.94 3.03 10.36
CA ASP A 127 15.71 1.78 9.63
C ASP A 127 14.71 1.95 8.47
N GLN A 128 14.80 1.06 7.49
CA GLN A 128 13.82 0.97 6.41
C GLN A 128 12.53 0.29 6.87
N PRO A 129 11.38 0.59 6.24
CA PRO A 129 10.17 -0.21 6.44
C PRO A 129 10.43 -1.70 6.15
N ALA A 130 9.90 -2.59 6.99
CA ALA A 130 10.16 -4.04 6.88
C ALA A 130 9.82 -4.62 5.51
N CYS A 131 8.78 -4.11 4.84
CA CYS A 131 8.41 -4.54 3.50
C CYS A 131 9.43 -4.11 2.40
N VAL A 132 10.12 -3.00 2.60
CA VAL A 132 11.22 -2.52 1.73
C VAL A 132 12.45 -3.39 1.96
N ALA A 133 12.87 -3.54 3.23
CA ALA A 133 14.01 -4.36 3.59
C ALA A 133 13.85 -5.83 3.17
N GLY A 134 12.63 -6.37 3.28
CA GLY A 134 12.30 -7.75 2.92
C GLY A 134 12.05 -7.99 1.42
N CYS A 135 12.25 -7.01 0.54
CA CYS A 135 12.01 -7.18 -0.89
C CYS A 135 13.25 -7.74 -1.61
N PRO A 136 13.30 -9.03 -2.00
CA PRO A 136 14.50 -9.62 -2.60
C PRO A 136 14.84 -9.00 -3.97
N ASN A 137 13.82 -8.53 -4.70
CA ASN A 137 14.00 -7.93 -6.04
C ASN A 137 14.26 -6.42 -5.99
N ARG A 138 14.32 -5.81 -4.81
CA ARG A 138 14.45 -4.34 -4.63
C ARG A 138 13.44 -3.58 -5.49
N ALA A 139 12.21 -4.07 -5.47
CA ALA A 139 11.07 -3.51 -6.17
C ALA A 139 10.30 -2.49 -5.32
N LEU A 140 10.75 -2.24 -4.09
CA LEU A 140 10.10 -1.33 -3.15
C LEU A 140 11.14 -0.34 -2.62
N ASP A 141 10.70 0.89 -2.42
CA ASP A 141 11.40 1.91 -1.64
C ASP A 141 10.37 2.76 -0.88
N ALA A 142 10.81 3.55 0.09
CA ALA A 142 9.93 4.41 0.88
C ALA A 142 10.69 5.64 1.40
N GLY A 143 9.98 6.76 1.54
CA GLY A 143 10.58 8.03 1.94
C GLY A 143 9.67 9.20 1.59
N ASP A 144 10.24 10.40 1.55
CA ASP A 144 9.53 11.56 1.02
C ASP A 144 9.27 11.39 -0.48
N VAL A 145 8.02 11.62 -0.90
CA VAL A 145 7.57 11.38 -2.29
C VAL A 145 8.32 12.24 -3.29
N ASP A 146 8.68 13.48 -2.96
CA ASP A 146 9.40 14.35 -3.89
C ASP A 146 10.84 13.86 -4.08
N GLU A 147 11.47 13.37 -3.01
CA GLU A 147 12.80 12.75 -3.08
C GLU A 147 12.78 11.45 -3.87
N LEU A 148 11.77 10.60 -3.66
CA LEU A 148 11.59 9.37 -4.43
C LEU A 148 11.39 9.69 -5.92
N ARG A 149 10.58 10.70 -6.26
CA ARG A 149 10.36 11.12 -7.65
C ARG A 149 11.66 11.64 -8.28
N LYS A 150 12.45 12.43 -7.55
CA LYS A 150 13.79 12.86 -8.02
C LYS A 150 14.73 11.66 -8.25
N LYS A 151 14.71 10.67 -7.37
CA LYS A 151 15.57 9.48 -7.42
C LYS A 151 15.25 8.54 -8.59
N TYR A 152 13.96 8.28 -8.82
CA TYR A 152 13.51 7.31 -9.82
C TYR A 152 13.10 7.93 -11.16
N GLY A 153 13.09 9.27 -11.23
CA GLY A 153 12.77 10.03 -12.42
C GLY A 153 11.26 10.26 -12.60
N ASN A 154 10.91 10.87 -13.73
CA ASN A 154 9.53 11.28 -14.01
C ASN A 154 8.69 10.21 -14.72
N ASP A 155 9.30 9.07 -15.05
CA ASP A 155 8.61 7.93 -15.69
C ASP A 155 7.90 7.05 -14.64
N LEU A 156 6.99 7.67 -13.90
CA LEU A 156 6.23 7.08 -12.79
C LEU A 156 4.76 7.42 -12.97
N ASP A 157 3.88 6.57 -12.45
CA ASP A 157 2.43 6.78 -12.42
C ASP A 157 1.82 6.98 -13.83
N LYS A 158 2.48 6.44 -14.85
CA LYS A 158 1.99 6.48 -16.23
C LYS A 158 0.71 5.67 -16.35
N GLY A 159 -0.24 6.21 -17.12
CA GLY A 159 -1.47 5.54 -17.51
C GLY A 159 -2.39 5.21 -16.33
N THR A 160 -3.49 4.52 -16.63
CA THR A 160 -4.45 4.06 -15.62
C THR A 160 -4.14 2.62 -15.26
N ILE A 161 -3.61 2.38 -14.06
CA ILE A 161 -3.49 1.01 -13.51
C ILE A 161 -4.90 0.49 -13.24
N VAL A 162 -5.42 -0.38 -14.09
CA VAL A 162 -6.85 -0.75 -14.13
C VAL A 162 -7.37 -1.42 -12.85
N VAL A 163 -6.46 -2.02 -12.07
CA VAL A 163 -6.77 -2.70 -10.81
C VAL A 163 -6.78 -1.76 -9.61
N LEU A 164 -6.47 -0.47 -9.80
CA LEU A 164 -6.47 0.54 -8.76
C LEU A 164 -7.59 1.57 -8.98
N PRO A 165 -8.17 2.11 -7.90
CA PRO A 165 -9.04 3.28 -7.99
C PRO A 165 -8.33 4.49 -8.60
N SER A 166 -9.10 5.44 -9.13
CA SER A 166 -8.55 6.72 -9.59
C SER A 166 -7.76 7.42 -8.48
N PRO A 167 -6.55 7.93 -8.77
CA PRO A 167 -5.76 8.67 -7.79
C PRO A 167 -6.46 9.97 -7.35
N ASP A 168 -7.37 10.54 -8.15
CA ASP A 168 -8.08 11.79 -7.84
C ASP A 168 -8.92 11.70 -6.56
N LEU A 169 -9.33 10.49 -6.16
CA LEU A 169 -10.13 10.27 -4.96
C LEU A 169 -9.40 10.66 -3.68
N THR A 170 -8.07 10.49 -3.64
CA THR A 170 -7.31 10.67 -2.39
C THR A 170 -5.94 11.32 -2.55
N GLN A 171 -5.44 11.47 -3.78
CA GLN A 171 -4.06 11.85 -4.08
C GLN A 171 -3.07 10.94 -3.31
N PRO A 172 -2.97 9.65 -3.68
CA PRO A 172 -2.16 8.68 -2.95
C PRO A 172 -0.67 9.03 -3.00
N ASN A 173 0.03 8.90 -1.87
CA ASN A 173 1.49 9.00 -1.80
C ASN A 173 2.13 7.66 -2.17
N LEU A 174 1.87 7.23 -3.41
CA LEU A 174 2.38 6.01 -4.01
C LEU A 174 2.90 6.33 -5.40
N LEU A 175 4.18 6.03 -5.64
CA LEU A 175 4.82 6.11 -6.94
C LEU A 175 4.96 4.73 -7.54
N VAL A 176 4.51 4.53 -8.77
CA VAL A 176 4.59 3.23 -9.45
C VAL A 176 5.36 3.36 -10.75
N LYS A 177 6.44 2.59 -10.89
CA LYS A 177 7.01 2.29 -12.21
C LYS A 177 6.22 1.15 -12.83
N THR A 178 5.25 1.51 -13.67
CA THR A 178 4.20 0.60 -14.16
C THR A 178 4.71 -0.30 -15.29
N LYS A 179 4.22 -1.54 -15.36
CA LYS A 179 4.30 -2.37 -16.58
C LYS A 179 3.11 -2.04 -17.48
N ASP A 180 3.32 -1.87 -18.78
CA ASP A 180 2.24 -1.55 -19.74
C ASP A 180 1.04 -2.50 -19.67
N LEU A 181 1.28 -3.76 -19.31
CA LEU A 181 0.25 -4.78 -19.09
C LEU A 181 -0.79 -4.39 -18.03
N ALA A 182 -0.45 -3.51 -17.10
CA ALA A 182 -1.35 -3.05 -16.05
C ALA A 182 -2.39 -2.04 -16.54
N PHE A 183 -2.30 -1.60 -17.81
CA PHE A 183 -3.30 -0.75 -18.47
C PHE A 183 -4.40 -1.56 -19.17
N ASP A 184 -4.22 -2.89 -19.29
CA ASP A 184 -5.13 -3.76 -20.02
C ASP A 184 -6.37 -4.08 -19.18
N SER A 185 -7.54 -3.65 -19.65
CA SER A 185 -8.83 -3.85 -18.98
C SER A 185 -9.29 -5.31 -18.92
N SER A 186 -8.63 -6.23 -19.61
CA SER A 186 -8.86 -7.67 -19.50
C SER A 186 -8.20 -8.32 -18.27
N ALA A 187 -7.60 -7.53 -17.38
CA ALA A 187 -6.94 -8.03 -16.17
C ALA A 187 -7.88 -8.87 -15.28
N VAL A 188 -7.49 -10.13 -15.05
CA VAL A 188 -8.17 -11.05 -14.13
C VAL A 188 -7.24 -11.36 -12.96
N GLU A 189 -7.73 -11.23 -11.72
CA GLU A 189 -6.96 -11.58 -10.51
C GLU A 189 -6.76 -13.10 -10.42
N LEU A 190 -5.55 -13.50 -10.04
CA LEU A 190 -5.19 -14.89 -9.80
C LEU A 190 -5.47 -15.26 -8.34
N THR A 191 -6.45 -16.15 -8.13
CA THR A 191 -7.01 -16.45 -6.79
C THR A 191 -6.73 -17.86 -6.28
N TRP A 192 -5.78 -18.58 -6.87
CA TRP A 192 -5.39 -19.93 -6.44
C TRP A 192 -4.55 -19.96 -5.16
#